data_AF-A0A9Q0PYY7-F1
#
_entry.id   AF-A0A9Q0PYY7-F1
#
_cell.length_a   1.000
_cell.length_b   1.000
_cell.length_c   1.000
_cell.angle_alpha   90.00
_cell.angle_beta   90.00
_cell.angle_gamma   90.00
#
_symmetry.space_group_name_H-M   'P 1'
#
loop_
_entity.id
_entity.type
_entity.pdbx_description
1 polymer ?
#
loop_
_entity_poly.entity_id
_entity_poly.type
_entity_poly.pdbx_seq_one_letter_code
_entity_poly.pdbx_strand_id
1 'polypeptide(L)'
;MRTVAPYPTVGTLPARFGVSFNKPLIQNPNPLNHTSKLKFKSNIGFKSSLKCHCIKKEITDKPTEGFSVLSSDIPWEIGNIWSTMALYMFNLHVPLGIGGLSIVANVLHQPVLDPQTEVLSLLTIQISELTASLLLLKSTAKPEYEVVSFFKTDKLSKKRNWLLASSLGFGFLILLVFLTSLVADRLIGPKAVNNPIVKEILLSSDISKVACILVYCIVTPLLEEIVYRGFLLKSLASTMNWQQAVLLSSAVFSAAHFS
;
A
#
# COMPACT_ATOMS: atom_id res chain seq x y z
N MET A 1 -7.27 -0.15 -68.29
CA MET A 1 -7.95 -1.41 -67.89
C MET A 1 -7.48 -1.74 -66.48
N ARG A 2 -8.43 -1.88 -65.54
CA ARG A 2 -8.18 -1.88 -64.08
C ARG A 2 -7.40 -3.11 -63.61
N THR A 3 -6.42 -2.85 -62.75
CA THR A 3 -5.71 -3.78 -61.87
C THR A 3 -6.62 -4.27 -60.74
N VAL A 4 -6.66 -5.59 -60.52
CA VAL A 4 -7.32 -6.24 -59.38
C VAL A 4 -6.24 -6.93 -58.55
N ALA A 5 -6.09 -6.52 -57.30
CA ALA A 5 -5.30 -7.21 -56.28
C ALA A 5 -6.19 -8.22 -55.53
N PRO A 6 -5.68 -9.38 -55.08
CA PRO A 6 -6.45 -10.33 -54.30
C PRO A 6 -6.41 -10.00 -52.79
N TYR A 7 -7.56 -10.18 -52.14
CA TYR A 7 -7.78 -10.11 -50.70
C TYR A 7 -7.02 -11.22 -49.94
N PRO A 8 -6.60 -10.99 -48.68
CA PRO A 8 -6.31 -12.06 -47.75
C PRO A 8 -7.55 -12.43 -46.91
N THR A 9 -7.78 -13.73 -46.86
CA THR A 9 -8.85 -14.47 -46.18
C THR A 9 -8.66 -14.50 -44.65
N VAL A 10 -9.77 -14.33 -43.94
CA VAL A 10 -9.93 -14.51 -42.50
C VAL A 10 -9.77 -15.98 -42.13
N GLY A 11 -8.81 -16.30 -41.26
CA GLY A 11 -8.64 -17.61 -40.64
C GLY A 11 -8.91 -17.52 -39.14
N THR A 12 -10.09 -17.99 -38.73
CA THR A 12 -10.51 -18.14 -37.34
C THR A 12 -10.15 -19.56 -36.86
N LEU A 13 -9.49 -19.71 -35.72
CA LEU A 13 -9.57 -20.92 -34.86
C LEU A 13 -9.08 -20.59 -33.43
N PRO A 14 -9.64 -21.24 -32.38
CA PRO A 14 -9.58 -20.79 -31.00
C PRO A 14 -8.44 -21.44 -30.21
N ALA A 15 -7.78 -20.68 -29.34
CA ALA A 15 -6.86 -21.23 -28.36
C ALA A 15 -7.64 -21.78 -27.15
N ARG A 16 -7.75 -23.11 -27.05
CA ARG A 16 -8.05 -23.82 -25.81
C ARG A 16 -6.80 -23.79 -24.91
N PHE A 17 -6.86 -23.09 -23.78
CA PHE A 17 -5.91 -23.28 -22.69
C PHE A 17 -6.39 -24.44 -21.80
N GLY A 18 -5.77 -25.61 -21.96
CA GLY A 18 -5.89 -26.73 -21.03
C GLY A 18 -4.59 -26.85 -20.24
N VAL A 19 -4.60 -26.43 -18.98
CA VAL A 19 -3.49 -26.66 -18.05
C VAL A 19 -3.64 -28.08 -17.50
N SER A 20 -2.76 -28.98 -17.94
CA SER A 20 -2.62 -30.33 -17.40
C SER A 20 -1.74 -30.27 -16.15
N PHE A 21 -2.35 -30.37 -14.96
CA PHE A 21 -1.66 -30.77 -13.74
C PHE A 21 -2.00 -32.23 -13.47
N ASN A 22 -1.06 -33.14 -13.74
CA ASN A 22 -1.04 -34.45 -13.09
C ASN A 22 0.32 -35.13 -13.30
N LYS A 23 1.13 -35.15 -12.24
CA LYS A 23 1.71 -36.40 -11.74
C LYS A 23 2.26 -36.25 -10.31
N PRO A 24 1.75 -37.02 -9.34
CA PRO A 24 2.39 -37.28 -8.06
C PRO A 24 3.23 -38.57 -8.13
N LEU A 25 4.17 -38.74 -7.19
CA LEU A 25 4.75 -40.00 -6.64
C LEU A 25 6.14 -39.65 -6.06
N ILE A 26 6.65 -40.13 -4.92
CA ILE A 26 6.17 -40.97 -3.81
C ILE A 26 7.21 -40.86 -2.66
N GLN A 27 6.75 -41.15 -1.43
CA GLN A 27 7.44 -41.48 -0.17
C GLN A 27 8.83 -42.17 -0.28
N ASN A 28 9.76 -42.12 0.69
CA ASN A 28 9.65 -42.58 2.09
C ASN A 28 10.96 -42.22 2.89
N PRO A 29 11.18 -42.62 4.18
CA PRO A 29 11.81 -41.77 5.18
C PRO A 29 13.18 -42.34 5.62
N ASN A 30 13.94 -41.59 6.43
CA ASN A 30 14.37 -42.04 7.76
C ASN A 30 15.30 -41.03 8.45
N PRO A 31 15.31 -41.02 9.80
CA PRO A 31 15.98 -40.02 10.60
C PRO A 31 17.42 -40.46 10.92
N LEU A 32 18.35 -39.49 10.99
CA LEU A 32 19.63 -39.72 11.65
C LEU A 32 20.13 -38.48 12.37
N ASN A 33 20.19 -38.67 13.68
CA ASN A 33 20.86 -37.90 14.71
C ASN A 33 22.16 -37.23 14.24
N HIS A 34 22.29 -35.94 14.49
CA HIS A 34 23.58 -35.40 14.92
C HIS A 34 23.40 -34.27 15.92
N THR A 35 23.69 -34.60 17.16
CA THR A 35 23.89 -33.66 18.25
C THR A 35 25.20 -32.90 18.00
N SER A 36 25.15 -31.57 17.99
CA SER A 36 26.34 -30.75 18.19
C SER A 36 26.04 -29.73 19.28
N LYS A 37 26.52 -30.07 20.48
CA LYS A 37 26.58 -29.19 21.64
C LYS A 37 27.60 -28.09 21.35
N LEU A 38 27.16 -26.87 21.07
CA LEU A 38 28.02 -25.70 21.16
C LEU A 38 27.89 -25.10 22.57
N LYS A 39 28.85 -25.47 23.42
CA LYS A 39 29.11 -24.82 24.70
C LYS A 39 29.73 -23.45 24.41
N PHE A 40 28.95 -22.38 24.56
CA PHE A 40 29.52 -21.05 24.72
C PHE A 40 29.66 -20.75 26.22
N LYS A 41 30.90 -20.69 26.68
CA LYS A 41 31.30 -20.43 28.06
C LYS A 41 31.76 -18.98 28.11
N SER A 42 30.93 -18.08 28.64
CA SER A 42 31.35 -16.72 28.99
C SER A 42 31.11 -16.49 30.48
N ASN A 43 32.16 -16.73 31.26
CA ASN A 43 32.29 -16.25 32.63
C ASN A 43 32.58 -14.75 32.58
N ILE A 44 31.60 -13.92 32.91
CA ILE A 44 31.84 -12.55 33.38
C ILE A 44 31.00 -12.37 34.64
N GLY A 45 31.66 -12.54 35.78
CA GLY A 45 31.10 -12.21 37.08
C GLY A 45 31.43 -10.76 37.41
N PHE A 46 30.40 -9.93 37.61
CA PHE A 46 30.48 -8.78 38.49
C PHE A 46 29.30 -8.87 39.47
N LYS A 47 29.63 -9.21 40.72
CA LYS A 47 28.72 -9.08 41.85
C LYS A 47 28.63 -7.60 42.22
N SER A 48 27.43 -7.05 42.24
CA SER A 48 27.10 -5.89 43.06
C SER A 48 25.63 -6.01 43.50
N SER A 49 25.44 -5.86 44.80
CA SER A 49 24.25 -6.13 45.60
C SER A 49 23.07 -5.24 45.19
N LEU A 50 21.96 -5.85 44.73
CA LEU A 50 20.67 -5.18 44.63
C LEU A 50 19.85 -5.50 45.88
N LYS A 51 19.85 -4.55 46.80
CA LYS A 51 19.01 -4.47 47.99
C LYS A 51 17.54 -4.46 47.55
N CYS A 52 16.84 -5.57 47.76
CA CYS A 52 15.42 -5.70 47.44
C CYS A 52 14.61 -4.84 48.42
N HIS A 53 13.96 -3.78 47.92
CA HIS A 53 13.01 -2.98 48.67
C HIS A 53 11.60 -3.29 48.16
N CYS A 54 10.93 -4.24 48.82
CA CYS A 54 9.53 -4.54 48.54
C CYS A 54 8.66 -3.41 49.10
N ILE A 55 8.24 -2.48 48.26
CA ILE A 55 7.11 -1.61 48.57
C ILE A 55 5.85 -2.42 48.30
N LYS A 56 5.19 -2.85 49.37
CA LYS A 56 3.83 -3.38 49.34
C LYS A 56 2.90 -2.25 48.90
N LYS A 57 2.54 -2.22 47.61
CA LYS A 57 1.41 -1.42 47.12
C LYS A 57 0.20 -2.33 46.92
N GLU A 58 -0.81 -1.96 47.67
CA GLU A 58 -2.19 -2.42 47.70
C GLU A 58 -2.74 -2.66 46.29
N ILE A 59 -3.43 -3.79 46.13
CA ILE A 59 -4.12 -4.19 44.92
C ILE A 59 -5.27 -3.20 44.72
N THR A 60 -5.14 -2.34 43.72
CA THR A 60 -6.30 -1.74 43.05
C THR A 60 -6.22 -2.24 41.62
N ASP A 61 -7.14 -3.13 41.26
CA ASP A 61 -7.31 -3.65 39.92
C ASP A 61 -7.43 -2.48 38.93
N LYS A 62 -6.32 -2.19 38.23
CA LYS A 62 -6.36 -1.44 36.99
C LYS A 62 -6.44 -2.45 35.86
N PRO A 63 -7.38 -2.32 34.91
CA PRO A 63 -7.36 -3.15 33.73
C PRO A 63 -6.03 -2.83 33.02
N THR A 64 -5.26 -3.89 32.75
CA THR A 64 -4.17 -3.98 31.77
C THR A 64 -3.96 -2.69 30.99
N GLU A 65 -2.85 -2.00 31.24
CA GLU A 65 -2.37 -0.91 30.38
C GLU A 65 -2.42 -1.40 28.92
N GLY A 66 -3.32 -0.79 28.16
CA GLY A 66 -3.76 -1.29 26.86
C GLY A 66 -2.59 -1.41 25.89
N PHE A 67 -2.54 -2.54 25.18
CA PHE A 67 -1.56 -2.86 24.14
C PHE A 67 -1.55 -1.89 22.93
N SER A 68 -2.38 -0.84 22.96
CA SER A 68 -2.38 0.23 21.98
C SER A 68 -1.93 1.55 22.62
N VAL A 69 -0.77 2.04 22.19
CA VAL A 69 -0.24 3.38 22.53
C VAL A 69 -1.04 4.48 21.81
N LEU A 70 -1.98 4.12 20.94
CA LEU A 70 -2.82 5.02 20.15
C LEU A 70 -4.18 5.18 20.81
N SER A 71 -4.78 6.37 20.72
CA SER A 71 -6.06 6.67 21.36
C SER A 71 -7.13 5.69 20.91
N SER A 72 -7.89 5.13 21.86
CA SER A 72 -9.02 4.24 21.56
C SER A 72 -10.18 4.97 20.86
N ASP A 73 -10.22 6.30 20.97
CA ASP A 73 -11.25 7.12 20.33
C ASP A 73 -10.92 7.32 18.86
N ILE A 74 -11.72 6.65 18.02
CA ILE A 74 -11.66 6.75 16.57
C ILE A 74 -12.94 7.38 16.01
N PRO A 75 -12.83 8.22 14.95
CA PRO A 75 -13.98 8.90 14.34
C PRO A 75 -15.05 7.99 13.70
N TRP A 76 -14.74 6.72 13.46
CA TRP A 76 -15.58 5.78 12.69
C TRP A 76 -16.12 4.64 13.55
N GLU A 77 -17.25 4.10 13.13
CA GLU A 77 -17.85 2.91 13.75
C GLU A 77 -17.02 1.66 13.49
N ILE A 78 -16.63 0.96 14.55
CA ILE A 78 -15.75 -0.22 14.49
C ILE A 78 -16.36 -1.34 13.63
N GLY A 79 -17.68 -1.48 13.64
CA GLY A 79 -18.39 -2.49 12.84
C GLY A 79 -18.29 -2.29 11.32
N ASN A 80 -17.96 -1.08 10.86
CA ASN A 80 -18.02 -0.72 9.44
C ASN A 80 -16.65 -0.70 8.74
N ILE A 81 -15.53 -0.94 9.44
CA ILE A 81 -14.17 -0.79 8.88
C ILE A 81 -13.99 -1.61 7.60
N TRP A 82 -14.26 -2.91 7.66
CA TRP A 82 -14.06 -3.83 6.54
C TRP A 82 -15.07 -3.61 5.41
N SER A 83 -16.31 -3.24 5.75
CA SER A 83 -17.34 -2.91 4.77
C SER A 83 -16.98 -1.65 3.98
N THR A 84 -16.57 -0.58 4.68
CA THR A 84 -16.10 0.67 4.06
C THR A 84 -14.83 0.43 3.24
N MET A 85 -13.90 -0.39 3.73
CA MET A 85 -12.71 -0.76 2.96
C MET A 85 -13.08 -1.54 1.69
N ALA A 86 -14.02 -2.48 1.78
CA ALA A 86 -14.51 -3.22 0.61
C ALA A 86 -15.23 -2.29 -0.39
N LEU A 87 -16.06 -1.38 0.10
CA LEU A 87 -16.74 -0.38 -0.73
C LEU A 87 -15.71 0.50 -1.46
N TYR A 88 -14.70 1.00 -0.76
CA TYR A 88 -13.56 1.70 -1.36
C TYR A 88 -12.86 0.85 -2.42
N MET A 89 -12.42 -0.37 -2.08
CA MET A 89 -11.64 -1.21 -3.01
C MET A 89 -12.42 -1.54 -4.28
N PHE A 90 -13.63 -2.06 -4.12
CA PHE A 90 -14.36 -2.65 -5.24
C PHE A 90 -15.17 -1.64 -6.05
N ASN A 91 -15.50 -0.48 -5.48
CA ASN A 91 -16.34 0.52 -6.17
C ASN A 91 -15.55 1.77 -6.55
N LEU A 92 -14.45 2.07 -5.86
CA LEU A 92 -13.62 3.24 -6.15
C LEU A 92 -12.27 2.80 -6.73
N HIS A 93 -11.43 2.16 -5.92
CA HIS A 93 -10.03 1.94 -6.25
C HIS A 93 -9.80 1.03 -7.46
N VAL A 94 -10.38 -0.17 -7.48
CA VAL A 94 -10.20 -1.12 -8.59
C VAL A 94 -10.83 -0.59 -9.88
N PRO A 95 -12.10 -0.11 -9.90
CA PRO A 95 -12.70 0.39 -11.13
C PRO A 95 -11.99 1.64 -11.69
N LEU A 96 -11.59 2.58 -10.83
CA LEU A 96 -10.95 3.83 -11.26
C LEU A 96 -9.46 3.64 -11.56
N GLY A 97 -8.73 2.93 -10.70
CA GLY A 97 -7.29 2.70 -10.85
C GLY A 97 -6.95 1.79 -12.02
N ILE A 98 -7.58 0.59 -12.09
CA ILE A 98 -7.27 -0.40 -13.14
C ILE A 98 -8.12 -0.16 -14.39
N GLY A 99 -9.40 0.16 -14.21
CA GLY A 99 -10.35 0.31 -15.31
C GLY A 99 -10.51 1.73 -15.86
N GLY A 100 -10.10 2.77 -15.13
CA GLY A 100 -10.49 4.14 -15.42
C GLY A 100 -10.01 4.64 -16.77
N LEU A 101 -8.75 4.39 -17.13
CA LEU A 101 -8.22 4.76 -18.45
C LEU A 101 -8.90 4.00 -19.59
N SER A 102 -9.30 2.75 -19.37
CA SER A 102 -10.05 1.97 -20.37
C SER A 102 -11.43 2.56 -20.63
N ILE A 103 -12.10 3.07 -19.59
CA ILE A 103 -13.38 3.76 -19.71
C ILE A 103 -13.20 5.06 -20.51
N VAL A 104 -12.16 5.84 -20.22
CA VAL A 104 -11.83 7.07 -20.95
C VAL A 104 -11.58 6.79 -22.42
N ALA A 105 -10.73 5.80 -22.72
CA ALA A 105 -10.44 5.36 -24.09
C ALA A 105 -11.73 5.00 -24.86
N ASN A 106 -12.64 4.28 -24.21
CA ASN A 106 -13.92 3.92 -24.80
C ASN A 106 -14.84 5.14 -25.03
N VAL A 107 -14.93 6.08 -24.08
CA VAL A 107 -15.73 7.31 -24.22
C VAL A 107 -15.18 8.21 -25.32
N LEU A 108 -13.86 8.35 -25.42
CA LEU A 108 -13.20 9.16 -26.45
C LEU A 108 -13.15 8.46 -27.82
N HIS A 109 -13.58 7.20 -27.93
CA HIS A 109 -13.48 6.38 -29.12
C HIS A 109 -12.03 6.26 -29.64
N GLN A 110 -11.06 6.27 -28.72
CA GLN A 110 -9.62 6.19 -29.00
C GLN A 110 -9.02 5.01 -28.24
N PRO A 111 -8.61 3.92 -28.92
CA PRO A 111 -8.06 2.74 -28.25
C PRO A 111 -6.67 2.99 -27.65
N VAL A 112 -5.96 4.01 -28.13
CA VAL A 112 -4.66 4.46 -27.63
C VAL A 112 -4.79 5.95 -27.36
N LEU A 113 -4.65 6.33 -26.09
CA LEU A 113 -4.65 7.72 -25.68
C LEU A 113 -3.28 8.33 -25.97
N ASP A 114 -3.24 9.59 -26.40
CA ASP A 114 -1.98 10.31 -26.44
C ASP A 114 -1.46 10.58 -25.01
N PRO A 115 -0.14 10.74 -24.82
CA PRO A 115 0.45 10.89 -23.49
C PRO A 115 -0.10 12.08 -22.67
N GLN A 116 -0.55 13.14 -23.33
CA GLN A 116 -1.12 14.30 -22.63
C GLN A 116 -2.55 14.01 -22.15
N THR A 117 -3.39 13.41 -23.00
CA THR A 117 -4.74 13.01 -22.63
C THR A 117 -4.72 11.92 -21.55
N GLU A 118 -3.80 10.97 -21.64
CA GLU A 118 -3.64 9.88 -20.67
C GLU A 118 -3.37 10.44 -19.27
N VAL A 119 -2.35 11.29 -19.11
CA VAL A 119 -1.99 11.83 -17.78
C VAL A 119 -3.05 12.78 -17.22
N LEU A 120 -3.71 13.57 -18.08
CA LEU A 120 -4.77 14.48 -17.63
C LEU A 120 -6.01 13.70 -17.18
N SER A 121 -6.28 12.59 -17.87
CA SER A 121 -7.34 11.65 -17.50
C SER A 121 -6.99 10.93 -16.19
N LEU A 122 -5.75 10.47 -16.02
CA LEU A 122 -5.26 9.93 -14.73
C LEU A 122 -5.43 10.94 -13.60
N LEU A 123 -5.05 12.21 -13.81
CA LEU A 123 -5.25 13.26 -12.82
C LEU A 123 -6.71 13.44 -12.44
N THR A 124 -7.60 13.48 -13.43
CA THR A 124 -9.05 13.62 -13.21
C THR A 124 -9.63 12.43 -12.46
N ILE A 125 -9.25 11.21 -12.85
CA ILE A 125 -9.65 9.97 -12.20
C ILE A 125 -9.17 9.96 -10.74
N GLN A 126 -7.90 10.31 -10.50
CA GLN A 126 -7.31 10.27 -9.16
C GLN A 126 -7.92 11.32 -8.22
N ILE A 127 -8.21 12.53 -8.72
CA ILE A 127 -8.94 13.55 -7.96
C ILE A 127 -10.37 13.09 -7.64
N SER A 128 -11.02 12.42 -8.60
CA SER A 128 -12.36 11.87 -8.41
C SER A 128 -12.37 10.77 -7.36
N GLU A 129 -11.40 9.86 -7.40
CA GLU A 129 -11.21 8.81 -6.39
C GLU A 129 -10.94 9.40 -5.01
N LEU A 130 -10.05 10.39 -4.90
CA LEU A 130 -9.79 11.13 -3.66
C LEU A 130 -11.07 11.76 -3.10
N THR A 131 -11.84 12.45 -3.95
CA THR A 131 -13.08 13.10 -3.55
C THR A 131 -14.13 12.08 -3.11
N ALA A 132 -14.33 11.01 -3.88
CA ALA A 132 -15.27 9.95 -3.54
C ALA A 132 -14.89 9.22 -2.25
N SER A 133 -13.59 9.00 -2.03
CA SER A 133 -13.06 8.39 -0.80
C SER A 133 -13.31 9.28 0.41
N LEU A 134 -13.07 10.59 0.29
CA LEU A 134 -13.39 11.57 1.34
C LEU A 134 -14.88 11.59 1.65
N LEU A 135 -15.74 11.52 0.63
CA LEU A 135 -17.20 11.45 0.81
C LEU A 135 -17.60 10.14 1.51
N LEU A 136 -17.08 9.00 1.07
CA LEU A 136 -17.33 7.69 1.68
C LEU A 136 -16.93 7.66 3.16
N LEU A 137 -15.74 8.17 3.48
CA LEU A 137 -15.26 8.26 4.86
C LEU A 137 -16.11 9.21 5.69
N LYS A 138 -16.51 10.36 5.13
CA LYS A 138 -17.42 11.31 5.78
C LYS A 138 -18.78 10.66 6.09
N SER A 139 -19.33 9.88 5.16
CA SER A 139 -20.60 9.16 5.35
C SER A 139 -20.52 8.02 6.37
N THR A 140 -19.32 7.50 6.65
CA THR A 140 -19.08 6.44 7.65
C THR A 140 -18.70 7.02 9.02
N ALA A 141 -18.24 8.27 9.08
CA ALA A 141 -17.83 8.91 10.31
C ALA A 141 -19.02 9.23 11.22
N LYS A 142 -18.77 9.19 12.53
CA LYS A 142 -19.73 9.66 13.54
C LYS A 142 -20.04 11.15 13.28
N PRO A 143 -21.29 11.60 13.44
CA PRO A 143 -21.71 12.96 13.11
C PRO A 143 -20.98 14.06 13.90
N GLU A 144 -20.35 13.71 15.02
CA GLU A 144 -19.57 14.61 15.87
C GLU A 144 -18.14 14.87 15.36
N TYR A 145 -17.65 14.09 14.37
CA TYR A 145 -16.30 14.20 13.84
C TYR A 145 -16.29 14.74 12.41
N GLU A 146 -15.72 15.93 12.21
CA GLU A 146 -15.48 16.46 10.87
C GLU A 146 -14.28 15.77 10.20
N VAL A 147 -14.34 15.49 8.89
CA VAL A 147 -13.19 14.99 8.12
C VAL A 147 -11.98 15.93 8.14
N VAL A 148 -12.19 17.21 8.45
CA VAL A 148 -11.11 18.20 8.63
C VAL A 148 -10.22 17.83 9.83
N SER A 149 -10.72 17.02 10.78
CA SER A 149 -9.93 16.49 11.91
C SER A 149 -8.80 15.54 11.50
N PHE A 150 -8.86 14.95 10.30
CA PHE A 150 -7.73 14.15 9.77
C PHE A 150 -6.49 15.01 9.51
N PHE A 151 -6.70 16.24 9.02
CA PHE A 151 -5.63 17.21 8.77
C PHE A 151 -5.37 18.12 9.97
N LYS A 152 -6.33 18.18 10.90
CA LYS A 152 -6.19 18.91 12.16
C LYS A 152 -5.19 18.15 13.01
N THR A 153 -3.95 18.57 12.81
CA THR A 153 -2.80 18.05 13.48
C THR A 153 -2.91 18.50 14.95
N ASP A 154 -3.57 17.71 15.79
CA ASP A 154 -3.74 18.00 17.21
C ASP A 154 -2.38 18.29 17.81
N LYS A 155 -2.10 19.58 18.04
CA LYS A 155 -0.87 20.14 18.61
C LYS A 155 0.31 19.19 18.43
N LEU A 156 0.73 18.98 17.17
CA LEU A 156 1.85 18.13 16.79
C LEU A 156 2.92 18.29 17.86
N SER A 157 3.07 17.24 18.67
CA SER A 157 3.82 17.25 19.91
C SER A 157 5.09 18.06 19.75
N LYS A 158 5.15 19.22 20.41
CA LYS A 158 6.26 20.19 20.43
C LYS A 158 7.62 19.57 20.84
N LYS A 159 7.67 18.25 21.05
CA LYS A 159 8.76 17.44 21.60
C LYS A 159 9.38 16.45 20.59
N ARG A 160 8.76 16.16 19.44
CA ARG A 160 9.30 15.21 18.45
C ARG A 160 9.74 15.93 17.18
N ASN A 161 11.02 15.83 16.82
CA ASN A 161 11.58 16.43 15.60
C ASN A 161 10.99 15.79 14.34
N TRP A 162 9.82 16.26 13.92
CA TRP A 162 9.11 15.75 12.74
C TRP A 162 9.97 15.86 11.48
N LEU A 163 10.73 16.95 11.33
CA LEU A 163 11.67 17.12 10.21
C LEU A 163 12.73 16.02 10.17
N LEU A 164 13.28 15.63 11.33
CA LEU A 164 14.26 14.56 11.42
C LEU A 164 13.64 13.20 11.08
N ALA A 165 12.43 12.94 11.59
CA ALA A 165 11.70 11.71 11.28
C ALA A 165 11.35 11.59 9.80
N SER A 166 10.88 12.69 9.18
CA SER A 166 10.60 12.76 7.75
C SER A 166 11.86 12.60 6.90
N SER A 167 12.95 13.26 7.28
CA SER A 167 14.24 13.14 6.59
C SER A 167 14.80 11.72 6.68
N LEU A 168 14.74 11.08 7.85
CA LEU A 168 15.18 9.71 8.03
C LEU A 168 14.32 8.73 7.23
N GLY A 169 12.99 8.90 7.25
CA GLY A 169 12.06 8.11 6.46
C GLY A 169 12.30 8.25 4.96
N PHE A 170 12.56 9.47 4.49
CA PHE A 170 12.90 9.75 3.10
C PHE A 170 14.22 9.07 2.70
N GLY A 171 15.27 9.20 3.52
CA GLY A 171 16.55 8.53 3.29
C GLY A 171 16.41 7.01 3.22
N PHE A 172 15.61 6.41 4.12
CA PHE A 172 15.30 5.00 4.09
C PHE A 172 14.54 4.58 2.82
N LEU A 173 13.59 5.39 2.36
CA LEU A 173 12.84 5.13 1.12
C LEU A 173 13.75 5.13 -0.10
N ILE A 174 14.64 6.13 -0.23
CA ILE A 174 15.62 6.20 -1.32
C ILE A 174 16.54 4.97 -1.30
N LEU A 175 17.01 4.58 -0.11
CA LEU A 175 17.81 3.37 0.05
C LEU A 175 17.05 2.13 -0.41
N LEU A 176 15.77 1.99 -0.02
CA LEU A 176 14.94 0.86 -0.42
C LEU A 176 14.73 0.81 -1.93
N VAL A 177 14.39 1.93 -2.57
CA VAL A 177 14.26 2.04 -4.04
C VAL A 177 15.56 1.67 -4.75
N PHE A 178 16.69 2.10 -4.22
CA PHE A 178 17.99 1.74 -4.77
C PHE A 178 18.25 0.23 -4.65
N LEU A 179 18.00 -0.35 -3.48
CA LEU A 179 18.17 -1.80 -3.26
C LEU A 179 17.25 -2.62 -4.16
N THR A 180 15.97 -2.25 -4.28
CA THR A 180 15.02 -2.97 -5.13
C THR A 180 15.39 -2.84 -6.60
N SER A 181 15.90 -1.68 -7.04
CA SER A 181 16.42 -1.49 -8.40
C SER A 181 17.62 -2.38 -8.67
N LEU A 182 18.57 -2.50 -7.74
CA LEU A 182 19.70 -3.42 -7.87
C LEU A 182 19.26 -4.88 -7.96
N VAL A 183 18.28 -5.28 -7.14
CA VAL A 183 17.72 -6.64 -7.18
C VAL A 183 17.01 -6.89 -8.52
N ALA A 184 16.21 -5.93 -8.98
CA ALA A 184 15.51 -6.01 -10.27
C ALA A 184 16.50 -6.09 -11.45
N ASP A 185 17.55 -5.28 -11.45
CA ASP A 185 18.59 -5.32 -12.49
C ASP A 185 19.31 -6.67 -12.54
N ARG A 186 19.51 -7.31 -11.38
CA ARG A 186 20.18 -8.62 -11.27
C ARG A 186 19.27 -9.79 -11.66
N LEU A 187 17.98 -9.71 -11.34
CA LEU A 187 17.03 -10.83 -11.51
C LEU A 187 16.22 -10.74 -12.82
N ILE A 188 15.91 -9.53 -13.28
CA ILE A 188 14.95 -9.25 -14.38
C ILE A 188 15.65 -8.57 -15.57
N GLY A 189 16.74 -7.82 -15.31
CA GLY A 189 17.57 -7.16 -16.32
C GLY A 189 17.24 -5.67 -16.52
N PRO A 190 18.19 -4.86 -17.04
CA PRO A 190 18.15 -3.39 -16.99
C PRO A 190 17.06 -2.72 -17.83
N LYS A 191 16.29 -3.48 -18.62
CA LYS A 191 15.18 -2.95 -19.43
C LYS A 191 13.84 -2.93 -18.68
N ALA A 192 13.73 -3.56 -17.52
CA ALA A 192 12.47 -3.70 -16.79
C ALA A 192 12.15 -2.55 -15.82
N VAL A 193 13.13 -1.69 -15.50
CA VAL A 193 13.00 -0.70 -14.41
C VAL A 193 12.43 0.64 -14.88
N ASN A 194 12.49 0.94 -16.18
CA ASN A 194 11.99 2.21 -16.73
C ASN A 194 10.59 2.01 -17.31
N ASN A 195 9.57 2.62 -16.71
CA ASN A 195 8.24 2.66 -17.32
C ASN A 195 8.28 3.60 -18.55
N PRO A 196 8.21 3.07 -19.79
CA PRO A 196 8.35 3.88 -20.99
C PRO A 196 7.21 4.90 -21.12
N ILE A 197 6.03 4.61 -20.57
CA ILE A 197 4.83 5.45 -20.64
C ILE A 197 5.04 6.70 -19.78
N VAL A 198 5.52 6.55 -18.54
CA VAL A 198 5.82 7.71 -17.66
C VAL A 198 6.88 8.60 -18.29
N LYS A 199 7.90 8.01 -18.92
CA LYS A 199 8.93 8.77 -19.64
C LYS A 199 8.34 9.54 -20.82
N GLU A 200 7.43 8.93 -21.58
CA GLU A 200 6.76 9.57 -22.70
C GLU A 200 5.89 10.75 -22.25
N ILE A 201 5.14 10.57 -21.16
CA ILE A 201 4.34 11.63 -20.51
C ILE A 201 5.21 12.81 -20.06
N LEU A 202 6.37 12.53 -19.44
CA LEU A 202 7.28 13.58 -18.98
C LEU A 202 7.94 14.35 -20.14
N LEU A 203 8.02 13.76 -21.33
CA LEU A 203 8.62 14.38 -22.51
C LEU A 203 7.59 15.05 -23.44
N SER A 204 6.29 14.83 -23.23
CA SER A 204 5.26 15.28 -24.17
C SER A 204 4.95 16.78 -24.10
N SER A 205 4.70 17.33 -22.91
CA SER A 205 4.42 18.76 -22.72
C SER A 205 4.67 19.22 -21.28
N ASP A 206 4.79 20.54 -21.06
CA ASP A 206 4.93 21.09 -19.70
C ASP A 206 3.67 20.88 -18.85
N ILE A 207 2.49 20.88 -19.48
CA ILE A 207 1.22 20.55 -18.81
C ILE A 207 1.24 19.09 -18.35
N SER A 208 1.70 18.17 -19.20
CA SER A 208 1.82 16.75 -18.88
C SER A 208 2.79 16.49 -17.73
N LYS A 209 3.92 17.20 -17.69
CA LYS A 209 4.87 17.13 -16.57
C LYS A 209 4.22 17.57 -15.25
N VAL A 210 3.54 18.72 -15.25
CA VAL A 210 2.87 19.23 -14.05
C VAL A 210 1.76 18.28 -13.62
N ALA A 211 0.94 17.79 -14.55
CA ALA A 211 -0.10 16.81 -14.25
C ALA A 211 0.48 15.50 -13.68
N CYS A 212 1.58 15.00 -14.26
CA CYS A 212 2.30 13.82 -13.77
C CYS A 212 2.80 14.01 -12.34
N ILE A 213 3.43 15.15 -12.03
CA ILE A 213 3.88 15.50 -10.68
C ILE A 213 2.68 15.56 -9.72
N LEU A 214 1.57 16.19 -10.13
CA LEU A 214 0.38 16.27 -9.29
C LEU A 214 -0.18 14.89 -8.98
N VAL A 215 -0.31 13.99 -9.96
CA VAL A 215 -0.77 12.61 -9.75
C VAL A 215 0.14 11.90 -8.75
N TYR A 216 1.42 11.71 -9.11
CA TYR A 216 2.29 10.80 -8.37
C TYR A 216 2.87 11.37 -7.08
N CYS A 217 3.01 12.69 -6.97
CA CYS A 217 3.65 13.30 -5.81
C CYS A 217 2.66 13.95 -4.84
N ILE A 218 1.42 14.23 -5.28
CA ILE A 218 0.44 14.96 -4.46
C ILE A 218 -0.84 14.14 -4.28
N VAL A 219 -1.61 13.90 -5.34
CA VAL A 219 -2.97 13.36 -5.22
C VAL A 219 -2.95 11.90 -4.76
N THR A 220 -2.16 11.04 -5.40
CA THR A 220 -2.06 9.62 -5.02
C THR A 220 -1.51 9.46 -3.60
N PRO A 221 -0.37 10.08 -3.21
CA PRO A 221 0.10 9.99 -1.82
C PRO A 221 -0.89 10.52 -0.78
N LEU A 222 -1.64 11.59 -1.10
CA LEU A 222 -2.69 12.09 -0.21
C LEU A 222 -3.84 11.09 -0.06
N LEU A 223 -4.32 10.51 -1.16
CA LEU A 223 -5.34 9.47 -1.11
C LEU A 223 -4.87 8.28 -0.26
N GLU A 224 -3.65 7.80 -0.50
CA GLU A 224 -3.09 6.68 0.24
C GLU A 224 -2.96 6.98 1.74
N GLU A 225 -2.48 8.18 2.09
CA GLU A 225 -2.37 8.61 3.48
C GLU A 225 -3.74 8.66 4.15
N ILE A 226 -4.76 9.18 3.48
CA ILE A 226 -6.13 9.28 4.02
C ILE A 226 -6.74 7.89 4.24
N VAL A 227 -6.68 7.02 3.24
CA VAL A 227 -7.37 5.72 3.28
C VAL A 227 -6.61 4.71 4.13
N TYR A 228 -5.31 4.53 3.91
CA TYR A 228 -4.58 3.45 4.55
C TYR A 228 -4.05 3.82 5.93
N ARG A 229 -3.49 5.04 6.11
CA ARG A 229 -2.99 5.46 7.44
C ARG A 229 -4.06 6.14 8.27
N GLY A 230 -4.75 7.09 7.65
CA GLY A 230 -5.77 7.92 8.26
C GLY A 230 -6.94 7.06 8.73
N PHE A 231 -7.53 6.28 7.84
CA PHE A 231 -8.68 5.44 8.14
C PHE A 231 -8.26 4.04 8.60
N LEU A 232 -7.73 3.18 7.71
CA LEU A 232 -7.56 1.75 8.01
C LEU A 232 -6.62 1.50 9.19
N LEU A 233 -5.39 2.02 9.16
CA LEU A 233 -4.39 1.77 10.22
C LEU A 233 -4.87 2.30 11.57
N LYS A 234 -5.41 3.52 11.61
CA LYS A 234 -5.94 4.11 12.86
C LYS A 234 -7.13 3.30 13.38
N SER A 235 -7.96 2.75 12.49
CA SER A 235 -9.07 1.83 12.85
C SER A 235 -8.59 0.52 13.44
N LEU A 236 -7.57 -0.08 12.82
CA LEU A 236 -7.01 -1.35 13.30
C LEU A 236 -6.30 -1.13 14.63
N ALA A 237 -5.52 -0.05 14.76
CA ALA A 237 -4.80 0.26 15.98
C ALA A 237 -5.69 0.50 17.20
N SER A 238 -6.96 0.89 17.02
CA SER A 238 -7.90 1.00 18.14
C SER A 238 -8.47 -0.35 18.59
N THR A 239 -8.32 -1.42 17.79
CA THR A 239 -8.90 -2.75 18.05
C THR A 239 -7.87 -3.85 18.28
N MET A 240 -6.62 -3.66 17.84
CA MET A 240 -5.52 -4.61 18.00
C MET A 240 -4.19 -3.93 18.36
N ASN A 241 -3.16 -4.73 18.65
CA ASN A 241 -1.82 -4.20 18.91
C ASN A 241 -1.30 -3.40 17.70
N TRP A 242 -0.62 -2.28 17.95
CA TRP A 242 -0.10 -1.41 16.89
C TRP A 242 0.80 -2.14 15.87
N GLN A 243 1.56 -3.16 16.29
CA GLN A 243 2.39 -3.94 15.38
C GLN A 243 1.55 -4.76 14.39
N GLN A 244 0.48 -5.38 14.90
CA GLN A 244 -0.47 -6.14 14.08
C GLN A 244 -1.24 -5.22 13.15
N ALA A 245 -1.66 -4.05 13.65
CA ALA A 245 -2.34 -3.04 12.86
C ALA A 245 -1.47 -2.55 11.68
N VAL A 246 -0.18 -2.26 11.94
CA VAL A 246 0.79 -1.88 10.91
C VAL A 246 0.97 -3.01 9.89
N LEU A 247 1.16 -4.25 10.34
CA LEU A 247 1.35 -5.39 9.45
C LEU A 247 0.14 -5.61 8.54
N LEU A 248 -1.06 -5.60 9.11
CA LEU A 248 -2.30 -5.84 8.39
C LEU A 248 -2.65 -4.70 7.42
N SER A 249 -2.51 -3.45 7.86
CA SER A 249 -2.68 -2.28 6.97
C SER A 249 -1.69 -2.31 5.81
N SER A 250 -0.42 -2.66 6.07
CA SER A 250 0.61 -2.78 5.03
C SER A 250 0.30 -3.92 4.05
N ALA A 251 -0.23 -5.04 4.53
CA ALA A 251 -0.64 -6.16 3.70
C ALA A 251 -1.81 -5.78 2.77
N VAL A 252 -2.83 -5.09 3.29
CA VAL A 252 -3.95 -4.58 2.48
C VAL A 252 -3.49 -3.56 1.46
N PHE A 253 -2.62 -2.62 1.85
CA PHE A 253 -2.00 -1.66 0.93
C PHE A 253 -1.26 -2.36 -0.21
N SER A 254 -0.44 -3.35 0.13
CA SER A 254 0.34 -4.12 -0.85
C SER A 254 -0.56 -4.90 -1.80
N ALA A 255 -1.62 -5.53 -1.28
CA ALA A 255 -2.59 -6.26 -2.09
C ALA A 255 -3.38 -5.34 -3.05
N ALA A 256 -3.67 -4.10 -2.64
CA ALA A 256 -4.37 -3.12 -3.48
C ALA A 256 -3.58 -2.74 -4.73
N HIS A 257 -2.25 -2.72 -4.61
CA HIS A 257 -1.32 -2.31 -5.66
C HIS A 257 -0.64 -3.50 -6.35
N PHE A 258 -1.11 -4.73 -6.07
CA PHE A 258 -0.58 -5.93 -6.69
C PHE A 258 -1.28 -6.15 -8.05
N SER A 259 -0.72 -5.59 -9.12
CA SER A 259 -1.22 -5.72 -10.50
C SER A 259 -0.10 -5.63 -11.53
#